data_AF-A0A8T5B4V0-F1
#
_entry.id   AF-A0A8T5B4V0-F1
#
_cell.length_a   1.000
_cell.length_b   1.000
_cell.length_c   1.000
_cell.angle_alpha   90.00
_cell.angle_beta   90.00
_cell.angle_gamma   90.00
#
_symmetry.space_group_name_H-M   'P 1'
#
loop_
_entity.id
_entity.type
_entity.pdbx_description
1 polymer ?
#
loop_
_entity_poly.entity_id
_entity_poly.type
_entity_poly.pdbx_seq_one_letter_code
_entity_poly.pdbx_strand_id
1 'polypeptide(L)' 'MGEAEPYVKDAIGHFRNLLEHAMREHEPTPEHVLKRLLIPLCRDISLVVSKGTSGDASSVLEGFRALCTKSIKSMS' A
#
# COMPACT_ATOMS: atom_id res chain seq x y z
N MET A 1 17.28 9.53 13.02
CA MET A 1 16.02 8.80 12.76
C MET A 1 16.42 7.54 12.00
N GLY A 2 16.18 6.35 12.55
CA GLY A 2 16.56 5.09 11.93
C GLY A 2 15.88 4.92 10.56
N GLU A 3 16.53 4.22 9.64
CA GLU A 3 15.91 3.88 8.36
C GLU A 3 14.64 3.06 8.60
N ALA A 4 13.55 3.41 7.92
CA ALA A 4 12.33 2.62 7.99
C ALA A 4 12.59 1.21 7.46
N GLU A 5 12.13 0.21 8.21
CA GLU A 5 12.24 -1.19 7.88
C GLU A 5 11.65 -1.49 6.49
N PRO A 6 12.20 -2.47 5.73
CA PRO A 6 11.79 -2.72 4.35
C PRO A 6 10.28 -2.93 4.17
N TYR A 7 9.64 -3.67 5.08
CA TYR A 7 8.21 -3.98 5.02
C TYR A 7 7.31 -2.74 5.15
N VAL A 8 7.78 -1.65 5.75
CA VAL A 8 7.04 -0.38 5.81
C VAL A 8 6.99 0.27 4.42
N LYS A 9 8.15 0.35 3.77
CA LYS A 9 8.27 0.94 2.42
C LYS A 9 7.51 0.09 1.40
N ASP A 10 7.60 -1.23 1.52
CA ASP A 10 6.94 -2.18 0.63
C ASP A 10 5.42 -2.07 0.73
N ALA A 11 4.86 -2.05 1.96
CA ALA A 11 3.42 -1.88 2.16
C ALA A 11 2.90 -0.60 1.48
N ILE A 12 3.59 0.53 1.70
CA ILE A 12 3.24 1.83 1.10
C ILE A 12 3.37 1.77 -0.42
N GLY A 13 4.40 1.10 -0.94
CA GLY A 13 4.63 0.91 -2.36
C GLY A 13 3.53 0.08 -3.04
N HIS A 14 3.18 -1.08 -2.48
CA HIS A 14 2.13 -1.93 -3.04
C HIS A 14 0.75 -1.27 -2.95
N PHE A 15 0.46 -0.52 -1.88
CA PHE A 15 -0.77 0.25 -1.79
C PHE A 15 -0.85 1.36 -2.86
N ARG A 16 0.26 2.07 -3.11
CA ARG A 16 0.36 3.03 -4.22
C ARG A 16 0.10 2.35 -5.57
N ASN A 17 0.72 1.20 -5.80
CA ASN A 17 0.53 0.45 -7.05
C ASN A 17 -0.94 0.04 -7.24
N LEU A 18 -1.62 -0.37 -6.17
CA LEU A 18 -3.06 -0.68 -6.21
C LEU A 18 -3.87 0.54 -6.64
N LEU A 19 -3.64 1.70 -6.03
CA LEU A 19 -4.34 2.95 -6.38
C LEU A 19 -4.07 3.36 -7.83
N GLU A 20 -2.81 3.33 -8.26
CA GLU A 20 -2.43 3.67 -9.63
C GLU A 20 -3.06 2.74 -10.67
N HIS A 21 -3.14 1.43 -10.38
CA HIS A 21 -3.79 0.48 -11.28
C HIS A 21 -5.31 0.68 -11.34
N ALA A 22 -5.95 1.01 -10.21
CA ALA A 22 -7.37 1.28 -10.17
C ALA A 22 -7.78 2.51 -11.01
N MET A 23 -6.85 3.43 -11.29
CA MET A 23 -7.08 4.63 -12.09
C MET A 23 -6.74 4.46 -13.59
N ARG A 24 -6.27 3.28 -14.03
CA ARG A 24 -5.95 3.05 -15.45
C ARG A 24 -7.22 2.80 -16.25
N GLU A 25 -7.21 3.25 -17.50
CA GLU A 25 -8.32 3.05 -18.44
C GLU A 25 -8.57 1.56 -18.77
N HIS A 26 -7.53 0.73 -18.68
CA HIS A 26 -7.65 -0.70 -18.88
C HIS A 26 -8.13 -1.38 -17.61
N GLU A 27 -9.28 -2.06 -17.67
CA GLU A 27 -9.81 -2.84 -16.56
C GLU A 27 -9.04 -4.16 -16.41
N PRO A 28 -8.22 -4.32 -15.34
CA PRO A 28 -7.53 -5.58 -15.10
C PRO A 28 -8.53 -6.66 -14.68
N THR A 29 -8.25 -7.92 -15.05
CA THR A 29 -9.08 -9.03 -14.56
C THR A 29 -9.02 -9.12 -13.03
N PRO A 30 -10.09 -9.61 -12.36
CA PRO A 30 -10.07 -9.81 -10.91
C PRO A 30 -8.89 -10.65 -10.43
N GLU A 31 -8.50 -11.66 -11.21
CA GLU A 31 -7.33 -12.51 -10.93
C GLU A 31 -6.02 -11.71 -10.96
N HIS A 32 -5.87 -10.81 -11.93
CA HIS A 32 -4.71 -9.92 -12.01
C HIS A 32 -4.64 -9.00 -10.78
N VAL A 33 -5.75 -8.35 -10.42
CA VAL A 33 -5.84 -7.49 -9.23
C VAL A 33 -5.47 -8.26 -7.97
N LEU A 34 -6.05 -9.46 -7.79
CA LEU A 34 -5.80 -10.29 -6.62
C LEU A 34 -4.32 -10.71 -6.52
N LYS A 35 -3.76 -11.26 -7.60
CA LYS A 35 -2.41 -11.83 -7.60
C LYS A 35 -1.31 -10.78 -7.57
N ARG A 36 -1.48 -9.68 -8.29
CA ARG A 36 -0.41 -8.69 -8.51
C ARG A 36 -0.50 -7.47 -7.61
N LEU A 37 -1.68 -7.16 -7.07
CA LEU A 37 -1.88 -5.95 -6.28
C LEU A 37 -2.24 -6.27 -4.83
N LEU A 38 -3.29 -7.07 -4.61
CA LEU A 38 -3.80 -7.34 -3.25
C LEU A 38 -2.94 -8.32 -2.46
N ILE A 39 -2.57 -9.47 -3.03
CA ILE A 39 -1.77 -10.48 -2.31
C ILE A 39 -0.42 -9.92 -1.81
N PRO A 40 0.36 -9.14 -2.60
CA PRO A 40 1.57 -8.50 -2.10
C PRO A 40 1.30 -7.56 -0.92
N LEU A 41 0.30 -6.68 -1.03
CA LEU A 41 -0.08 -5.78 0.05
C LEU A 41 -0.51 -6.53 1.32
N CYS A 42 -1.28 -7.61 1.19
CA CYS A 42 -1.68 -8.44 2.33
C CYS A 42 -0.48 -9.10 3.02
N ARG A 43 0.55 -9.50 2.26
CA ARG A 43 1.78 -10.07 2.82
C ARG A 43 2.55 -9.02 3.61
N ASP A 44 2.66 -7.80 3.10
CA ASP A 44 3.37 -6.74 3.81
C ASP A 44 2.64 -6.32 5.08
N ILE A 45 1.31 -6.20 5.04
CA ILE A 45 0.50 -5.94 6.24
C ILE A 45 0.73 -7.05 7.27
N SER A 46 0.76 -8.32 6.84
CA SER A 46 1.05 -9.44 7.75
C SER A 46 2.45 -9.35 8.36
N LEU A 47 3.45 -8.87 7.60
CA LEU A 47 4.81 -8.64 8.11
C LEU A 47 4.85 -7.48 9.11
N VAL A 48 4.18 -6.37 8.81
CA VAL A 48 4.04 -5.23 9.73
C VAL A 48 3.40 -5.68 11.04
N VAL A 49 2.33 -6.47 10.99
CA VAL A 49 1.64 -6.95 12.19
C VAL A 49 2.49 -7.94 12.99
N SER A 50 3.22 -8.83 12.32
CA SER A 50 3.97 -9.91 13.00
C SER A 50 5.35 -9.49 13.51
N LYS A 51 5.99 -8.52 12.85
CA LYS A 51 7.39 -8.14 13.14
C LYS A 51 7.56 -6.65 13.44
N GLY A 52 6.58 -5.83 13.06
CA GLY A 52 6.68 -4.39 13.19
C GLY A 52 6.43 -3.88 14.61
N THR A 53 6.96 -2.71 14.87
CA THR A 53 6.64 -1.92 16.05
C THR A 53 5.35 -1.12 15.83
N SER A 54 4.78 -0.59 16.91
CA SER A 54 3.67 0.38 16.79
C SER A 54 4.04 1.61 15.95
N GLY A 55 5.32 2.00 15.95
CA GLY A 55 5.84 3.10 15.12
C GLY A 55 5.83 2.77 13.63
N ASP A 56 6.14 1.53 13.27
CA ASP A 56 6.09 1.05 11.89
C ASP A 56 4.65 0.99 11.38
N ALA A 57 3.73 0.45 12.19
CA ALA A 57 2.31 0.40 11.85
C ALA A 57 1.74 1.82 11.64
N SER A 58 2.08 2.76 12.53
CA SER A 58 1.70 4.17 12.39
C SER A 58 2.28 4.78 11.10
N SER A 59 3.54 4.48 10.79
CA SER A 59 4.20 4.96 9.56
C SER A 59 3.55 4.44 8.28
N VAL A 60 3.13 3.17 8.26
CA VAL A 60 2.37 2.58 7.15
C VAL A 60 1.02 3.30 6.99
N LEU A 61 0.28 3.49 8.08
CA LEU A 61 -1.04 4.13 8.04
C LEU A 61 -0.96 5.60 7.61
N GLU A 62 0.04 6.35 8.07
CA GLU A 62 0.27 7.72 7.58
C GLU A 62 0.64 7.75 6.09
N GLY A 63 1.44 6.78 5.63
CA GLY A 63 1.73 6.59 4.21
C GLY A 63 0.48 6.31 3.38
N PHE A 64 -0.39 5.41 3.85
CA PHE A 64 -1.67 5.11 3.20
C PHE A 64 -2.57 6.34 3.18
N ARG A 65 -2.70 7.04 4.30
CA ARG A 65 -3.49 8.27 4.41
C ARG A 65 -3.03 9.34 3.43
N ALA A 66 -1.73 9.55 3.28
CA ALA A 66 -1.17 10.51 2.33
C ALA A 66 -1.53 10.14 0.89
N LEU A 67 -1.45 8.86 0.53
CA LEU A 67 -1.83 8.35 -0.79
C LEU A 67 -3.34 8.50 -1.05
N CYS A 68 -4.19 8.12 -0.08
CA CYS A 68 -5.64 8.31 -0.18
C CYS A 68 -6.00 9.79 -0.37
N THR A 69 -5.39 10.68 0.42
CA THR A 69 -5.62 12.14 0.32
C THR A 69 -5.26 12.65 -1.07
N LYS A 70 -4.15 12.17 -1.65
CA LYS A 70 -3.75 12.51 -3.02
C LYS A 70 -4.78 12.00 -4.03
N SER A 71 -5.20 10.74 -3.94
CA SER A 71 -6.17 10.14 -4.87
C SER A 71 -7.53 10.83 -4.83
N ILE A 72 -8.05 11.13 -3.63
CA ILE A 72 -9.33 11.85 -3.46
C ILE A 72 -9.27 13.22 -4.15
N LYS A 73 -8.17 13.97 -3.95
CA LYS A 73 -7.96 15.27 -4.60
C LYS A 73 -7.88 15.18 -6.12
N SER A 74 -7.33 14.10 -6.66
CA SER A 74 -7.24 13.88 -8.12
C SER A 74 -8.59 13.53 -8.76
N MET A 75 -9.60 13.17 -7.96
CA MET A 75 -10.96 12.86 -8.43
C MET A 75 -11.97 13.99 -8.20
N SER A 76 -11.56 15.06 -7.50
CA SER A 76 -12.38 16.26 -7.23
C SER A 76 -12.12 17.34 -8.28
#